data_AF-A0A3P7ITC3-F1
#
_entry.id   AF-A0A3P7ITC3-F1
#
_cell.length_a   1.000
_cell.length_b   1.000
_cell.length_c   1.000
_cell.angle_alpha   90.00
_cell.angle_beta   90.00
_cell.angle_gamma   90.00
#
_symmetry.space_group_name_H-M   'P 1'
#
loop_
_entity.id
_entity.type
_entity.pdbx_description
1 polymer ?
#
loop_
_entity_poly.entity_id
_entity_poly.type
_entity_poly.pdbx_seq_one_letter_code
_entity_poly.pdbx_strand_id
1 'polypeptide(L)'
;MIMVGQDEGAVQYSKSKAFQIWLLNTELLDTLMIFTKKGIYVLASNRKADYFNSVKSDEFIGAVPPVTPIHRDKSDKDAANFTKLLEVIKDDANNKVGYFAKDVFDSDFCNDWQKASANVEKVDVSASFVHVFAVKDDSELEVCRNSAAATVNAWSYARKKFIEAIDQEK
;
A
#
# COMPACT_ATOMS: atom_id res chain seq x y z
N MET A 1 7.98 2.24 5.59
CA MET A 1 6.59 2.44 6.07
C MET A 1 5.70 2.61 4.85
N ILE A 2 4.59 1.89 4.84
CA ILE A 2 3.54 1.98 3.82
C ILE A 2 2.25 2.33 4.55
N MET A 3 1.63 3.44 4.18
CA MET A 3 0.37 3.89 4.77
C MET A 3 -0.63 4.06 3.63
N VAL A 4 -1.79 3.45 3.76
CA VAL A 4 -2.91 3.66 2.83
C VAL A 4 -4.10 4.07 3.66
N GLY A 5 -4.63 5.27 3.39
CA GLY A 5 -5.86 5.77 4.01
C GLY A 5 -7.04 5.63 3.06
N GLN A 6 -8.24 5.85 3.59
CA GLN A 6 -9.40 6.15 2.75
C GLN A 6 -9.13 7.42 1.94
N ASP A 7 -9.65 7.45 0.71
CA ASP A 7 -9.40 8.54 -0.22
C ASP A 7 -10.57 8.66 -1.20
N GLU A 8 -11.56 9.48 -0.85
CA GLU A 8 -12.77 9.72 -1.67
C GLU A 8 -12.49 10.64 -2.87
N GLY A 9 -11.31 11.29 -2.94
CA GLY A 9 -10.90 12.24 -3.97
C GLY A 9 -9.60 11.87 -4.72
N ALA A 10 -9.16 10.64 -4.59
CA ALA A 10 -7.79 10.19 -4.89
C ALA A 10 -7.29 10.48 -6.30
N VAL A 11 -6.05 10.94 -6.40
CA VAL A 11 -5.23 10.73 -7.61
C VAL A 11 -5.15 9.23 -7.87
N GLN A 12 -5.49 8.79 -9.10
CA GLN A 12 -5.65 7.38 -9.47
C GLN A 12 -4.43 6.46 -9.22
N TYR A 13 -3.26 7.00 -8.83
CA TYR A 13 -2.01 6.24 -8.70
C TYR A 13 -1.21 6.64 -7.45
N SER A 14 -1.40 5.91 -6.35
CA SER A 14 -0.55 5.97 -5.15
C SER A 14 0.46 4.82 -5.16
N LYS A 15 1.72 5.10 -4.77
CA LYS A 15 2.74 4.05 -4.66
C LYS A 15 2.48 3.11 -3.48
N SER A 16 1.86 3.61 -2.42
CA SER A 16 1.44 2.83 -1.26
C SER A 16 0.35 1.82 -1.64
N LYS A 17 -0.65 2.26 -2.42
CA LYS A 17 -1.67 1.38 -3.00
C LYS A 17 -1.06 0.35 -3.95
N ALA A 18 -0.17 0.80 -4.85
CA ALA A 18 0.55 -0.11 -5.75
C ALA A 18 1.40 -1.15 -5.00
N PHE A 19 2.07 -0.75 -3.91
CA PHE A 19 2.82 -1.67 -3.06
C PHE A 19 1.91 -2.72 -2.42
N GLN A 20 0.74 -2.32 -1.90
CA GLN A 20 -0.22 -3.29 -1.33
C GLN A 20 -0.74 -4.24 -2.40
N ILE A 21 -1.07 -3.75 -3.59
CA ILE A 21 -1.52 -4.60 -4.70
C ILE A 21 -0.42 -5.59 -5.10
N TRP A 22 0.82 -5.13 -5.25
CA TRP A 22 1.96 -6.00 -5.60
C TRP A 22 2.24 -7.06 -4.53
N LEU A 23 2.17 -6.70 -3.25
CA LEU A 23 2.52 -7.61 -2.15
C LEU A 23 1.36 -8.54 -1.73
N LEU A 24 0.11 -8.04 -1.80
CA LEU A 24 -1.07 -8.67 -1.17
C LEU A 24 -2.15 -9.05 -2.18
N ASN A 25 -2.02 -8.66 -3.45
CA ASN A 25 -3.08 -8.75 -4.47
C ASN A 25 -4.40 -8.05 -4.08
N THR A 26 -4.37 -7.13 -3.12
CA THR A 26 -5.53 -6.36 -2.69
C THR A 26 -5.12 -5.04 -2.06
N GLU A 27 -6.03 -4.07 -2.12
CA GLU A 27 -5.91 -2.81 -1.38
C GLU A 27 -6.57 -2.94 -0.01
N LEU A 28 -5.89 -2.45 1.03
CA LEU A 28 -6.36 -2.38 2.41
C LEU A 28 -6.31 -0.93 2.90
N LEU A 29 -7.46 -0.25 2.86
CA LEU A 29 -7.62 1.12 3.37
C LEU A 29 -7.36 1.20 4.88
N ASP A 30 -7.02 2.38 5.38
CA ASP A 30 -6.66 2.66 6.79
C ASP A 30 -5.77 1.58 7.40
N THR A 31 -4.67 1.29 6.72
CA THR A 31 -3.69 0.28 7.09
C THR A 31 -2.30 0.90 7.12
N LEU A 32 -1.54 0.59 8.18
CA LEU A 32 -0.15 1.01 8.36
C LEU A 32 0.74 -0.24 8.43
N MET A 33 1.71 -0.32 7.52
CA MET A 33 2.71 -1.39 7.49
C MET A 33 4.10 -0.81 7.76
N ILE A 34 4.79 -1.37 8.75
CA ILE A 34 6.17 -1.04 9.10
C ILE A 34 7.04 -2.27 8.86
N PHE A 35 8.11 -2.07 8.11
CA PHE A 35 9.08 -3.10 7.75
C PHE A 35 10.41 -2.70 8.36
N THR A 36 10.94 -3.52 9.26
CA THR A 36 12.28 -3.37 9.84
C THR A 36 13.10 -4.64 9.59
N LYS A 37 14.39 -4.61 9.93
CA LYS A 37 15.21 -5.82 9.89
C LYS A 37 14.79 -6.86 10.92
N LYS A 38 14.06 -6.47 11.98
CA LYS A 38 13.68 -7.36 13.09
C LYS A 38 12.20 -7.76 13.07
N GLY A 39 11.35 -7.05 12.32
CA GLY A 39 9.93 -7.38 12.26
C GLY A 39 9.17 -6.66 11.15
N ILE A 40 8.04 -7.25 10.78
CA ILE A 40 7.01 -6.66 9.95
C ILE A 40 5.78 -6.48 10.82
N TYR A 41 5.28 -5.24 10.89
CA TYR A 41 4.15 -4.88 11.74
C TYR A 41 3.02 -4.34 10.87
N VAL A 42 1.83 -4.89 11.01
CA VAL A 42 0.65 -4.51 10.21
C VAL A 42 -0.47 -4.05 11.13
N LEU A 43 -0.64 -2.74 11.27
CA LEU A 43 -1.75 -2.15 12.03
C LEU A 43 -2.94 -1.90 11.11
N ALA A 44 -4.05 -2.60 11.37
CA ALA A 44 -5.27 -2.51 10.57
C ALA A 44 -6.53 -2.82 11.39
N SER A 45 -7.72 -2.60 10.82
CA SER A 45 -8.98 -3.03 11.47
C SER A 45 -9.01 -4.54 11.70
N ASN A 46 -9.81 -5.03 12.64
CA ASN A 46 -9.75 -6.45 13.08
C ASN A 46 -9.74 -7.45 11.92
N ARG A 47 -10.70 -7.35 11.00
CA ARG A 47 -10.77 -8.25 9.83
C ARG A 47 -9.54 -8.14 8.92
N LYS A 48 -8.98 -6.94 8.75
CA LYS A 48 -7.79 -6.69 7.92
C LYS A 48 -6.51 -7.17 8.60
N ALA A 49 -6.41 -7.05 9.93
CA ALA A 49 -5.30 -7.61 10.69
C ALA A 49 -5.36 -9.15 10.64
N ASP A 50 -6.54 -9.74 10.79
CA ASP A 50 -6.74 -11.19 10.77
C ASP A 50 -6.38 -11.84 9.42
N TYR A 51 -6.43 -11.09 8.31
CA TYR A 51 -5.96 -11.53 7.00
C TYR A 51 -4.49 -12.01 7.05
N PHE A 52 -3.67 -11.42 7.92
CA PHE A 52 -2.25 -11.74 8.05
C PHE A 52 -1.97 -12.87 9.07
N ASN A 53 -3.00 -13.45 9.71
CA ASN A 53 -2.79 -14.53 10.69
C ASN A 53 -2.16 -15.79 10.07
N SER A 54 -2.35 -16.04 8.77
CA SER A 54 -1.74 -17.17 8.07
C SER A 54 -0.22 -17.05 7.90
N VAL A 55 0.31 -15.82 7.97
CA VAL A 55 1.74 -15.51 7.85
C VAL A 55 2.33 -14.97 9.15
N LYS A 56 1.53 -14.88 10.23
CA LYS A 56 2.00 -14.47 11.55
C LYS A 56 3.08 -15.44 12.02
N SER A 57 4.18 -14.87 12.49
CA SER A 57 5.32 -15.62 13.02
C SER A 57 6.06 -14.79 14.06
N ASP A 58 6.49 -15.43 15.14
CA ASP A 58 7.36 -14.82 16.15
C ASP A 58 8.86 -15.07 15.85
N GLU A 59 9.15 -15.85 14.80
CA GLU A 59 10.50 -16.21 14.36
C GLU A 59 10.76 -15.81 12.91
N PHE A 60 12.05 -15.78 12.52
CA PHE A 60 12.45 -15.60 11.14
C PHE A 60 12.12 -16.84 10.30
N ILE A 61 11.51 -16.65 9.14
CA ILE A 61 11.28 -17.69 8.14
C ILE A 61 12.20 -17.39 6.95
N GLY A 62 13.37 -18.02 6.94
CA GLY A 62 14.42 -17.72 5.96
C GLY A 62 14.88 -16.25 6.08
N ALA A 63 14.67 -15.47 5.03
CA ALA A 63 15.00 -14.03 5.02
C ALA A 63 13.85 -13.13 5.51
N VAL A 64 12.69 -13.69 5.81
CA VAL A 64 11.51 -12.94 6.25
C VAL A 64 11.53 -12.81 7.78
N PRO A 65 11.54 -11.59 8.35
CA PRO A 65 11.48 -11.39 9.80
C PRO A 65 10.09 -11.74 10.37
N PRO A 66 9.97 -11.86 11.70
CA PRO A 66 8.69 -12.02 12.39
C PRO A 66 7.60 -11.09 11.86
N VAL A 67 6.38 -11.60 11.70
CA VAL A 67 5.23 -10.85 11.19
C VAL A 67 4.19 -10.73 12.28
N THR A 68 3.85 -9.49 12.64
CA THR A 68 2.94 -9.16 13.73
C THR A 68 1.76 -8.36 13.20
N PRO A 69 0.60 -9.00 12.99
CA PRO A 69 -0.66 -8.28 12.80
C PRO A 69 -1.06 -7.59 14.11
N ILE A 70 -1.49 -6.33 14.02
CA ILE A 70 -1.92 -5.49 15.14
C ILE A 70 -3.34 -5.01 14.87
N HIS A 71 -4.25 -5.34 15.78
CA HIS A 71 -5.63 -4.89 15.73
C HIS A 71 -5.72 -3.43 16.18
N ARG A 72 -6.35 -2.60 15.35
CA ARG A 72 -6.65 -1.21 15.69
C ARG A 72 -7.55 -1.12 16.93
N ASP A 73 -7.25 -0.15 17.79
CA ASP A 73 -8.07 0.21 18.93
C ASP A 73 -8.73 1.58 18.68
N LYS A 74 -10.05 1.56 18.44
CA LYS A 74 -10.80 2.77 18.17
C LYS A 74 -11.09 3.57 19.44
N SER A 75 -10.97 2.96 20.62
CA SER A 75 -11.31 3.62 21.89
C SER A 75 -10.29 4.70 22.28
N ASP A 76 -9.01 4.48 21.95
CA ASP A 76 -7.91 5.43 22.18
C ASP A 76 -7.39 6.06 20.88
N LYS A 77 -8.09 5.84 19.76
CA LYS A 77 -7.66 6.25 18.41
C LYS A 77 -6.25 5.75 18.06
N ASP A 78 -5.96 4.50 18.42
CA ASP A 78 -4.71 3.81 18.16
C ASP A 78 -3.48 4.44 18.85
N ALA A 79 -3.65 5.31 19.84
CA ALA A 79 -2.54 6.01 20.49
C ALA A 79 -1.49 5.05 21.10
N ALA A 80 -1.93 3.99 21.78
CA ALA A 80 -1.04 2.98 22.32
C ALA A 80 -0.34 2.17 21.22
N ASN A 81 -1.05 1.87 20.13
CA ASN A 81 -0.49 1.16 18.98
C ASN A 81 0.57 2.02 18.27
N PHE A 82 0.30 3.31 18.06
CA PHE A 82 1.25 4.24 17.47
C PHE A 82 2.51 4.40 18.32
N THR A 83 2.36 4.48 19.63
CA THR A 83 3.51 4.55 20.56
C THR A 83 4.44 3.35 20.38
N LYS A 84 3.89 2.13 20.38
CA LYS A 84 4.66 0.89 20.16
C LYS A 84 5.37 0.87 18.81
N LEU A 85 4.68 1.31 17.75
CA LEU A 85 5.25 1.36 16.40
C LEU A 85 6.36 2.42 16.27
N LEU A 86 6.25 3.55 16.98
CA LEU A 86 7.29 4.57 17.04
C LEU A 86 8.51 4.07 17.81
N GLU A 87 8.32 3.32 18.90
CA GLU A 87 9.41 2.64 19.61
C GLU A 87 10.15 1.66 18.69
N VAL A 88 9.43 0.85 17.92
CA VAL A 88 10.02 -0.03 16.88
C VAL A 88 10.86 0.77 15.88
N ILE A 89 10.34 1.87 15.33
CA ILE A 89 11.09 2.71 14.36
C ILE A 89 12.33 3.31 15.01
N LYS A 90 12.22 3.75 16.28
CA LYS A 90 13.33 4.31 17.04
C LYS A 90 14.43 3.28 17.26
N ASP A 91 14.09 2.10 17.74
CA ASP A 91 15.04 1.09 18.19
C ASP A 91 15.65 0.28 17.04
N ASP A 92 14.90 0.07 15.96
CA ASP A 92 15.37 -0.74 14.83
C ASP A 92 15.98 0.09 13.70
N ALA A 93 15.60 1.37 13.59
CA ALA A 93 15.95 2.21 12.46
C ALA A 93 16.45 3.61 12.86
N ASN A 94 16.86 3.80 14.12
CA ASN A 94 17.39 5.06 14.64
C ASN A 94 16.45 6.25 14.35
N ASN A 95 15.15 6.05 14.59
CA ASN A 95 14.08 7.03 14.39
C ASN A 95 13.95 7.55 12.94
N LYS A 96 14.32 6.71 11.98
CA LYS A 96 14.29 7.03 10.55
C LYS A 96 13.47 6.00 9.78
N VAL A 97 12.66 6.48 8.83
CA VAL A 97 11.77 5.60 8.05
C VAL A 97 11.68 6.01 6.59
N GLY A 98 11.73 5.02 5.71
CA GLY A 98 11.41 5.19 4.29
C GLY A 98 9.90 5.31 4.07
N TYR A 99 9.45 6.21 3.20
CA TYR A 99 8.04 6.37 2.81
C TYR A 99 7.91 6.88 1.35
N PHE A 100 6.70 6.91 0.81
CA PHE A 100 6.43 7.52 -0.49
C PHE A 100 6.01 8.98 -0.33
N ALA A 101 6.89 9.93 -0.66
CA ALA A 101 6.70 11.33 -0.28
C ALA A 101 5.53 12.06 -0.94
N LYS A 102 5.06 11.56 -2.09
CA LYS A 102 3.93 12.14 -2.83
C LYS A 102 2.59 11.54 -2.47
N ASP A 103 2.58 10.48 -1.67
CA ASP A 103 1.35 9.84 -1.25
C ASP A 103 0.76 10.61 -0.07
N VAL A 104 -0.45 11.14 -0.26
CA VAL A 104 -1.18 11.89 0.75
C VAL A 104 -2.55 11.23 0.93
N PHE A 105 -2.90 10.97 2.19
CA PHE A 105 -4.19 10.44 2.59
C PHE A 105 -4.69 11.29 3.76
N ASP A 106 -5.97 11.64 3.74
CA ASP A 106 -6.59 12.59 4.66
C ASP A 106 -7.62 11.96 5.61
N SER A 107 -7.70 10.62 5.65
CA SER A 107 -8.52 9.92 6.64
C SER A 107 -8.06 10.23 8.07
N ASP A 108 -8.99 10.17 9.03
CA ASP A 108 -8.69 10.42 10.45
C ASP A 108 -7.52 9.57 10.96
N PHE A 109 -7.47 8.29 10.58
CA PHE A 109 -6.38 7.37 10.94
C PHE A 109 -5.03 7.84 10.41
N CYS A 110 -4.97 8.28 9.15
CA CYS A 110 -3.75 8.78 8.53
C CYS A 110 -3.30 10.09 9.17
N ASN A 111 -4.22 11.02 9.42
CA ASN A 111 -3.93 12.28 10.09
C ASN A 111 -3.38 12.08 11.50
N ASP A 112 -3.97 11.15 12.27
CA ASP A 112 -3.53 10.88 13.64
C ASP A 112 -2.14 10.22 13.66
N TRP A 113 -1.84 9.31 12.74
CA TRP A 113 -0.48 8.79 12.57
C TRP A 113 0.52 9.86 12.14
N GLN A 114 0.14 10.76 11.22
CA GLN A 114 1.02 11.85 10.78
C GLN A 114 1.42 12.76 11.95
N LYS A 115 0.47 13.08 12.84
CA LYS A 115 0.74 13.83 14.08
C LYS A 115 1.66 13.05 15.01
N ALA A 116 1.37 11.77 15.27
CA ALA A 116 2.17 10.94 16.16
C ALA A 116 3.61 10.75 15.65
N SER A 117 3.79 10.65 14.33
CA SER A 117 5.08 10.44 13.66
C SER A 117 5.79 11.73 13.23
N ALA A 118 5.39 12.90 13.74
CA ALA A 118 5.94 14.19 13.32
C ALA A 118 7.45 14.33 13.56
N ASN A 119 7.98 13.67 14.60
CA ASN A 119 9.40 13.71 14.98
C ASN A 119 10.23 12.57 14.36
N VAL A 120 9.63 11.72 13.50
CA VAL A 120 10.35 10.65 12.81
C VAL A 120 11.02 11.22 11.56
N GLU A 121 12.30 10.93 11.35
CA GLU A 121 12.99 11.31 10.11
C GLU A 121 12.42 10.51 8.94
N LYS A 122 11.88 11.18 7.92
CA LYS A 122 11.25 10.55 6.76
C LYS A 122 12.12 10.71 5.52
N VAL A 123 12.35 9.61 4.81
CA VAL A 123 13.12 9.59 3.55
C VAL A 123 12.26 9.04 2.43
N ASP A 124 12.18 9.79 1.32
CA ASP A 124 11.47 9.30 0.14
C ASP A 124 12.20 8.09 -0.46
N VAL A 125 11.49 6.96 -0.57
CA VAL A 125 12.00 5.73 -1.18
C VAL A 125 11.40 5.48 -2.57
N SER A 126 10.66 6.45 -3.11
CA SER A 126 9.99 6.33 -4.42
C SER A 126 10.92 5.84 -5.53
N ALA A 127 12.12 6.40 -5.64
CA ALA A 127 13.08 6.05 -6.68
C ALA A 127 13.57 4.59 -6.55
N SER A 128 13.84 4.13 -5.33
CA SER A 128 14.29 2.76 -5.08
C SER A 128 13.23 1.74 -5.47
N PHE A 129 11.95 2.02 -5.17
CA PHE A 129 10.85 1.11 -5.48
C PHE A 129 10.53 1.01 -6.97
N VAL A 130 10.92 1.99 -7.79
CA VAL A 130 10.85 1.84 -9.26
C VAL A 130 11.66 0.62 -9.70
N HIS A 131 12.85 0.40 -9.12
CA HIS A 131 13.67 -0.76 -9.45
C HIS A 131 13.09 -2.06 -8.90
N VAL A 132 12.51 -2.03 -7.70
CA VAL A 132 11.84 -3.20 -7.10
C VAL A 132 10.69 -3.67 -7.97
N PHE A 133 9.89 -2.75 -8.51
CA PHE A 133 8.74 -3.08 -9.33
C PHE A 133 9.06 -3.21 -10.83
N ALA A 134 10.30 -2.99 -11.27
CA ALA A 134 10.62 -2.90 -12.70
C ALA A 134 10.44 -4.25 -13.41
N VAL A 135 11.03 -5.31 -12.85
CA VAL A 135 11.00 -6.66 -13.41
C VAL A 135 9.68 -7.30 -13.04
N LYS A 136 8.96 -7.80 -14.05
CA LYS A 136 7.68 -8.50 -13.89
C LYS A 136 7.91 -10.00 -13.92
N ASP A 137 7.25 -10.71 -13.01
CA ASP A 137 7.16 -12.16 -13.09
C ASP A 137 6.17 -12.63 -14.18
N ASP A 138 6.11 -13.93 -14.42
CA ASP A 138 5.27 -14.51 -15.47
C ASP A 138 3.77 -14.22 -15.26
N SER A 139 3.31 -14.21 -14.00
CA SER A 139 1.93 -13.94 -13.64
C SER A 139 1.57 -12.48 -13.86
N GLU A 140 2.46 -11.55 -13.49
CA GLU A 140 2.28 -10.13 -13.75
C GLU A 140 2.31 -9.82 -15.24
N LEU A 141 3.20 -10.47 -16.00
CA LEU A 141 3.25 -10.35 -17.46
C LEU A 141 1.96 -10.86 -18.11
N GLU A 142 1.37 -11.94 -17.60
CA GLU A 142 0.07 -12.43 -18.06
C GLU A 142 -1.04 -11.40 -17.81
N VAL A 143 -1.10 -10.80 -16.62
CA VAL A 143 -2.04 -9.71 -16.30
C VAL A 143 -1.85 -8.52 -17.24
N CYS A 144 -0.60 -8.15 -17.56
CA CYS A 144 -0.32 -7.09 -18.54
C CYS A 144 -0.84 -7.44 -19.95
N ARG A 145 -0.62 -8.68 -20.43
CA ARG A 145 -1.10 -9.13 -21.74
C ARG A 145 -2.63 -9.13 -21.81
N ASN A 146 -3.29 -9.64 -20.77
CA ASN A 146 -4.75 -9.66 -20.67
C ASN A 146 -5.32 -8.23 -20.65
N SER A 147 -4.69 -7.33 -19.90
CA SER A 147 -5.07 -5.91 -19.87
C SER A 147 -4.92 -5.26 -21.25
N ALA A 148 -3.80 -5.49 -21.94
CA ALA A 148 -3.58 -4.98 -23.29
C ALA A 148 -4.61 -5.50 -24.29
N ALA A 149 -4.95 -6.79 -24.23
CA ALA A 149 -6.00 -7.38 -25.07
C ALA A 149 -7.36 -6.72 -24.82
N ALA A 150 -7.72 -6.49 -23.55
CA ALA A 150 -8.95 -5.77 -23.18
C ALA A 150 -8.95 -4.33 -23.75
N THR A 151 -7.83 -3.60 -23.65
CA THR A 151 -7.69 -2.25 -24.22
C THR A 151 -7.88 -2.24 -25.73
N VAL A 152 -7.26 -3.18 -26.45
CA VAL A 152 -7.39 -3.30 -27.92
C VAL A 152 -8.84 -3.59 -28.34
N ASN A 153 -9.52 -4.47 -27.61
CA ASN A 153 -10.92 -4.81 -27.87
C ASN A 153 -11.84 -3.60 -27.61
N ALA A 154 -11.64 -2.91 -26.49
CA ALA A 154 -12.39 -1.70 -26.15
C ALA A 154 -12.20 -0.60 -27.20
N TRP A 155 -10.97 -0.35 -27.65
CA TRP A 155 -10.69 0.60 -28.72
C TRP A 155 -11.34 0.19 -30.05
N SER A 156 -11.27 -1.09 -30.41
CA SER A 156 -11.88 -1.60 -31.64
C SER A 156 -13.39 -1.40 -31.66
N TYR A 157 -14.05 -1.57 -30.50
CA TYR A 157 -15.47 -1.28 -30.34
C TYR A 157 -15.77 0.22 -30.40
N ALA A 158 -15.02 1.04 -29.64
CA ALA A 158 -15.20 2.49 -29.61
C ALA A 158 -15.00 3.12 -31.00
N ARG A 159 -13.97 2.69 -31.74
CA ARG A 159 -13.70 3.14 -33.11
C ARG A 159 -14.89 2.89 -34.05
N LYS A 160 -15.52 1.71 -33.98
CA LYS A 160 -16.73 1.42 -34.77
C LYS A 160 -17.86 2.39 -34.43
N LYS A 161 -18.08 2.65 -33.13
CA LYS A 161 -19.12 3.58 -32.68
C LYS A 161 -18.86 5.02 -33.12
N PHE A 162 -17.61 5.47 -33.12
CA PHE A 162 -17.26 6.80 -33.63
C PHE A 162 -17.52 6.93 -35.14
N ILE A 163 -17.18 5.91 -35.93
CA ILE A 163 -17.45 5.91 -37.37
C ILE A 163 -18.97 5.95 -37.62
N GLU A 164 -19.74 5.08 -36.95
CA GLU A 164 -21.21 5.06 -37.05
C GLU A 164 -21.84 6.42 -36.72
N ALA A 165 -21.35 7.10 -35.68
CA ALA A 165 -21.86 8.41 -35.28
C ALA A 165 -21.57 9.50 -36.33
N ILE A 166 -20.37 9.51 -36.90
CA ILE A 166 -19.98 10.48 -37.94
C ILE A 166 -20.81 10.27 -39.22
N ASP A 167 -21.05 9.02 -39.60
CA ASP A 167 -21.84 8.71 -40.80
C ASP A 167 -23.33 9.08 -40.65
N GLN A 168 -23.86 9.14 -39.42
CA GLN A 168 -25.25 9.52 -39.12
C GLN A 168 -25.49 11.04 -39.09
N GLU A 169 -24.45 11.87 -39.04
CA GLU A 169 -24.57 13.34 -39.11
C GLU A 169 -24.64 13.89 -40.54
N LYS A 170 -24.64 13.01 -41.56
CA LYS A 170 -24.91 13.35 -42.97
C LYS A 170 -26.38 13.15 -43.34
#